data_AF-A0A927P1W6-F1
#
_entry.id   AF-A0A927P1W6-F1
#
_cell.length_a   1.000
_cell.length_b   1.000
_cell.length_c   1.000
_cell.angle_alpha   90.00
_cell.angle_beta   90.00
_cell.angle_gamma   90.00
#
_symmetry.space_group_name_H-M   'P 1'
#
loop_
_entity.id
_entity.type
_entity.pdbx_description
1 polymer ?
#
loop_
_entity_poly.entity_id
_entity_poly.type
_entity_poly.pdbx_seq_one_letter_code
_entity_poly.pdbx_strand_id
1 'polypeptide(L)'
;MAQKTNKIMAFSRLRKVPFSFLGLRVILKKRSDVMGLFKKFIESFTAAKRAKAAMNEYMQNVKKYQAMPAAELAELSDEELYEAVIARADAAMRINGLNALTEAQLTILTADQLFIEVNNGGLCQFFVNSSRAFAPYVAESMEKLGKLEIAALYRNFIEENKINVHDLSEFDIEKADDFADKEDHYPFDDFDNEFYTFSDIRDEAAPYLREHIGEL
;
A
#
# COMPACT_ATOMS: atom_id res chain seq x y z
N MET A 1 -1.91 43.60 49.22
CA MET A 1 -2.94 43.88 50.25
C MET A 1 -4.23 43.17 49.85
N ALA A 2 -4.91 42.59 50.84
CA ALA A 2 -6.20 41.89 50.77
C ALA A 2 -7.31 42.79 50.19
N GLN A 3 -8.52 42.36 49.80
CA GLN A 3 -9.53 41.53 50.49
C GLN A 3 -10.73 41.44 49.50
N LYS A 4 -11.36 40.28 49.23
CA LYS A 4 -12.60 39.79 49.90
C LYS A 4 -13.60 40.93 50.24
N THR A 5 -14.90 40.91 49.95
CA THR A 5 -15.89 39.82 49.93
C THR A 5 -17.30 40.39 49.67
N ASN A 6 -18.14 39.60 48.97
CA ASN A 6 -19.52 39.19 49.29
C ASN A 6 -20.74 40.16 49.40
N LYS A 7 -21.88 39.50 49.10
CA LYS A 7 -23.28 39.71 49.54
C LYS A 7 -24.06 40.76 48.72
N ILE A 8 -25.35 40.61 48.40
CA ILE A 8 -26.44 39.76 48.91
C ILE A 8 -27.59 39.70 47.87
N MET A 9 -28.35 38.60 47.94
CA MET A 9 -29.78 38.36 47.59
C MET A 9 -30.71 39.61 47.52
N ALA A 10 -31.88 39.67 46.89
CA ALA A 10 -32.80 38.78 46.18
C ALA A 10 -33.86 39.72 45.53
N PHE A 11 -34.72 39.25 44.62
CA PHE A 11 -36.17 39.49 44.70
C PHE A 11 -36.94 38.71 43.62
N SER A 12 -38.06 38.17 44.06
CA SER A 12 -39.08 37.46 43.30
C SER A 12 -39.92 38.40 42.41
N ARG A 13 -40.47 37.87 41.30
CA ARG A 13 -41.92 37.85 40.96
C ARG A 13 -42.20 37.44 39.50
N LEU A 14 -42.93 36.33 39.40
CA LEU A 14 -43.92 35.84 38.42
C LEU A 14 -44.14 36.53 37.05
N ARG A 15 -43.97 35.68 36.02
CA ARG A 15 -44.81 35.40 34.82
C ARG A 15 -45.24 36.53 33.88
N LYS A 16 -44.77 36.43 32.62
CA LYS A 16 -45.61 36.37 31.40
C LYS A 16 -44.95 35.44 30.36
N VAL A 17 -45.72 34.49 29.81
CA VAL A 17 -45.38 33.76 28.57
C VAL A 17 -46.30 34.34 27.48
N PRO A 18 -45.79 34.60 26.27
CA PRO A 18 -46.21 33.70 25.18
C PRO A 18 -45.12 33.41 24.13
N PHE A 19 -45.13 32.14 23.69
CA PHE A 19 -44.75 31.61 22.37
C PHE A 19 -43.58 32.23 21.59
N SER A 20 -42.48 31.47 21.46
CA SER A 20 -41.76 31.34 20.17
C SER A 20 -40.72 30.21 20.18
N PHE A 21 -40.63 29.50 19.05
CA PHE A 21 -39.42 28.86 18.51
C PHE A 21 -38.60 27.90 19.39
N LEU A 22 -39.14 26.72 19.72
CA LEU A 22 -38.27 25.60 20.17
C LEU A 22 -38.61 24.22 19.58
N GLY A 23 -39.55 24.15 18.62
CA GLY A 23 -39.95 22.89 17.97
C GLY A 23 -39.21 22.55 16.66
N LEU A 24 -38.65 23.54 15.96
CA LEU A 24 -38.16 23.33 14.60
C LEU A 24 -36.65 23.02 14.49
N ARG A 25 -35.84 23.42 15.48
CA ARG A 25 -34.37 23.22 15.45
C ARG A 25 -33.92 21.78 15.76
N VAL A 26 -34.69 21.02 16.53
CA VAL A 26 -34.32 19.63 16.91
C VAL A 26 -34.61 18.63 15.78
N ILE A 27 -35.61 18.90 14.93
CA ILE A 27 -35.98 18.02 13.81
C ILE A 27 -35.01 18.20 12.62
N LEU A 28 -34.50 19.42 12.39
CA LEU A 28 -33.54 19.70 11.32
C LEU A 28 -32.17 19.07 11.57
N LYS A 29 -31.68 19.05 12.81
CA LYS A 29 -30.37 18.45 13.17
C LYS A 29 -30.37 16.92 13.04
N LYS A 30 -31.48 16.26 13.43
CA LYS A 30 -31.65 14.81 13.21
C LYS A 30 -31.74 14.45 11.72
N ARG A 31 -32.33 15.31 10.88
CA ARG A 31 -32.40 15.07 9.42
C ARG A 31 -31.04 15.25 8.72
N SER A 32 -30.21 16.20 9.15
CA SER A 32 -28.86 16.36 8.58
C SER A 32 -27.94 15.19 8.92
N ASP A 33 -28.02 14.68 10.16
CA ASP A 33 -27.19 13.54 10.59
C ASP A 33 -27.62 12.22 9.92
N VAL A 34 -28.93 12.02 9.72
CA VAL A 34 -29.46 10.86 8.98
C VAL A 34 -29.09 10.92 7.49
N MET A 35 -29.14 12.10 6.86
CA MET A 35 -28.67 12.26 5.48
C MET A 35 -27.15 12.07 5.35
N GLY A 36 -26.37 12.48 6.36
CA GLY A 36 -24.92 12.23 6.42
C GLY A 36 -24.60 10.74 6.56
N LEU A 37 -25.34 10.01 7.40
CA LEU A 37 -25.19 8.56 7.56
C LEU A 37 -25.58 7.80 6.28
N PHE A 38 -26.67 8.21 5.63
CA PHE A 38 -27.15 7.61 4.39
C PHE A 38 -26.19 7.87 3.21
N LYS A 39 -25.61 9.08 3.14
CA LYS A 39 -24.58 9.42 2.15
C LYS A 39 -23.32 8.56 2.34
N LYS A 40 -22.82 8.45 3.57
CA LYS A 40 -21.67 7.56 3.89
C LYS A 40 -21.96 6.09 3.56
N PHE A 41 -23.17 5.62 3.79
CA PHE A 41 -23.60 4.27 3.43
C PHE A 41 -23.68 4.05 1.91
N ILE A 42 -24.18 5.02 1.14
CA ILE A 42 -24.19 4.95 -0.32
C ILE A 42 -22.76 4.98 -0.86
N GLU A 43 -21.90 5.83 -0.30
CA GLU A 43 -20.49 5.93 -0.69
C GLU A 43 -19.75 4.62 -0.42
N SER A 44 -19.95 3.99 0.75
CA SER A 44 -19.35 2.70 1.07
C SER A 44 -19.87 1.57 0.18
N PHE A 45 -21.17 1.54 -0.12
CA PHE A 45 -21.75 0.56 -1.04
C PHE A 45 -21.24 0.75 -2.47
N THR A 46 -21.08 1.99 -2.91
CA THR A 46 -20.55 2.31 -4.24
C THR A 46 -19.08 1.96 -4.33
N ALA A 47 -18.28 2.24 -3.31
CA ALA A 47 -16.89 1.82 -3.20
C ALA A 47 -16.76 0.28 -3.21
N ALA A 48 -17.58 -0.43 -2.43
CA ALA A 48 -17.59 -1.89 -2.42
C ALA A 48 -17.97 -2.48 -3.80
N LYS A 49 -18.94 -1.88 -4.51
CA LYS A 49 -19.31 -2.30 -5.86
C LYS A 49 -18.18 -2.06 -6.86
N ARG A 50 -17.47 -0.93 -6.78
CA ARG A 50 -16.30 -0.64 -7.62
C ARG A 50 -15.15 -1.61 -7.32
N ALA A 51 -14.84 -1.84 -6.05
CA ALA A 51 -13.82 -2.81 -5.64
C ALA A 51 -14.14 -4.22 -6.14
N LYS A 52 -15.41 -4.64 -6.06
CA LYS A 52 -15.85 -5.94 -6.60
C LYS A 52 -15.73 -6.01 -8.13
N ALA A 53 -16.08 -4.93 -8.84
CA ALA A 53 -15.94 -4.89 -10.29
C ALA A 53 -14.46 -4.95 -10.71
N ALA A 54 -13.60 -4.14 -10.08
CA ALA A 54 -12.15 -4.15 -10.31
C ALA A 54 -11.53 -5.50 -9.98
N MET A 55 -11.92 -6.13 -8.87
CA MET A 55 -11.45 -7.48 -8.53
C MET A 55 -11.91 -8.52 -9.57
N ASN A 56 -13.16 -8.43 -10.05
CA ASN A 56 -13.63 -9.33 -11.10
C ASN A 56 -12.85 -9.16 -12.41
N GLU A 57 -12.57 -7.92 -12.80
CA GLU A 57 -11.78 -7.59 -13.98
C GLU A 57 -10.33 -8.09 -13.83
N TYR A 58 -9.69 -7.84 -12.69
CA TYR A 58 -8.38 -8.39 -12.34
C TYR A 58 -8.37 -9.92 -12.47
N MET A 59 -9.35 -10.61 -11.87
CA MET A 59 -9.43 -12.07 -11.95
C MET A 59 -9.69 -12.59 -13.37
N GLN A 60 -10.38 -11.83 -14.22
CA GLN A 60 -10.55 -12.16 -15.63
C GLN A 60 -9.23 -11.99 -16.39
N ASN A 61 -8.50 -10.91 -16.14
CA ASN A 61 -7.20 -10.64 -16.74
C ASN A 61 -6.15 -11.68 -16.33
N VAL A 62 -6.08 -12.03 -15.04
CA VAL A 62 -5.21 -13.12 -14.56
C VAL A 62 -5.49 -14.42 -15.32
N LYS A 63 -6.76 -14.82 -15.45
CA LYS A 63 -7.13 -16.04 -16.19
C LYS A 63 -6.76 -15.95 -17.68
N LYS A 64 -6.99 -14.79 -18.31
CA LYS A 64 -6.61 -14.52 -19.69
C LYS A 64 -5.10 -14.70 -19.86
N TYR A 65 -4.31 -14.05 -19.02
CA TYR A 65 -2.86 -14.06 -19.13
C TYR A 65 -2.28 -15.43 -18.79
N GLN A 66 -2.75 -16.13 -17.76
CA GLN A 66 -2.29 -17.48 -17.43
C GLN A 66 -2.50 -18.50 -18.55
N ALA A 67 -3.55 -18.35 -19.36
CA ALA A 67 -3.84 -19.26 -20.47
C ALA A 67 -3.13 -18.89 -21.77
N MET A 68 -2.50 -17.72 -21.85
CA MET A 68 -1.91 -17.19 -23.06
C MET A 68 -0.57 -17.90 -23.37
N PRO A 69 -0.30 -18.34 -24.61
CA PRO A 69 1.01 -18.90 -24.97
C PRO A 69 2.08 -17.80 -25.08
N ALA A 70 3.35 -18.16 -24.92
CA ALA A 70 4.48 -17.22 -25.04
C ALA A 70 4.51 -16.44 -26.36
N ALA A 71 4.10 -17.09 -27.47
CA ALA A 71 4.01 -16.44 -28.78
C ALA A 71 2.97 -15.29 -28.80
N GLU A 72 1.89 -15.39 -28.03
CA GLU A 72 0.91 -14.31 -27.91
C GLU A 72 1.36 -13.22 -26.94
N LEU A 73 2.09 -13.58 -25.87
CA LEU A 73 2.73 -12.58 -25.00
C LEU A 73 3.70 -11.68 -25.77
N ALA A 74 4.48 -12.28 -26.69
CA ALA A 74 5.46 -11.57 -27.49
C ALA A 74 4.86 -10.43 -28.35
N GLU A 75 3.56 -10.51 -28.65
CA GLU A 75 2.83 -9.53 -29.46
C GLU A 75 2.13 -8.43 -28.64
N LEU A 76 2.09 -8.57 -27.30
CA LEU A 76 1.51 -7.53 -26.43
C LEU A 76 2.34 -6.24 -26.50
N SER A 77 1.72 -5.10 -26.18
CA SER A 77 2.47 -3.87 -25.88
C SER A 77 3.36 -4.06 -24.64
N ASP A 78 4.35 -3.20 -24.43
CA ASP A 78 5.28 -3.31 -23.29
C ASP A 78 4.55 -3.21 -21.94
N GLU A 79 3.58 -2.30 -21.84
CA GLU A 79 2.72 -2.14 -20.66
C GLU A 79 1.85 -3.39 -20.44
N GLU A 80 1.18 -3.89 -21.48
CA GLU A 80 0.37 -5.11 -21.36
C GLU A 80 1.20 -6.36 -21.06
N LEU A 81 2.44 -6.44 -21.58
CA LEU A 81 3.36 -7.53 -21.27
C LEU A 81 3.73 -7.50 -19.79
N TYR A 82 4.09 -6.32 -19.26
CA TYR A 82 4.39 -6.16 -17.83
C TYR A 82 3.21 -6.64 -16.97
N GLU A 83 2.00 -6.12 -17.24
CA GLU A 83 0.78 -6.50 -16.52
C GLU A 83 0.48 -8.00 -16.62
N ALA A 84 0.68 -8.60 -17.79
CA ALA A 84 0.49 -10.02 -18.00
C ALA A 84 1.46 -10.87 -17.17
N VAL A 85 2.72 -10.46 -17.10
CA VAL A 85 3.76 -11.18 -16.36
C VAL A 85 3.56 -11.05 -14.86
N ILE A 86 3.26 -9.85 -14.35
CA ILE A 86 2.94 -9.66 -12.93
C ILE A 86 1.73 -10.51 -12.53
N ALA A 87 0.66 -10.50 -13.33
CA ALA A 87 -0.53 -11.30 -13.07
C ALA A 87 -0.24 -12.81 -13.03
N ARG A 88 0.64 -13.31 -13.91
CA ARG A 88 1.07 -14.71 -13.90
C ARG A 88 1.92 -15.05 -12.69
N ALA A 89 2.93 -14.22 -12.41
CA ALA A 89 3.88 -14.43 -11.33
C ALA A 89 3.17 -14.38 -9.96
N ASP A 90 2.34 -13.37 -9.71
CA ASP A 90 1.56 -13.27 -8.46
C ASP A 90 0.63 -14.47 -8.28
N ALA A 91 -0.06 -14.90 -9.34
CA ALA A 91 -0.93 -16.07 -9.27
C ALA A 91 -0.16 -17.37 -9.01
N ALA A 92 0.99 -17.57 -9.65
CA ALA A 92 1.86 -18.73 -9.41
C ALA A 92 2.41 -18.73 -7.98
N MET A 93 2.92 -17.58 -7.51
CA MET A 93 3.44 -17.41 -6.15
C MET A 93 2.37 -17.71 -5.10
N ARG A 94 1.14 -17.19 -5.25
CA ARG A 94 0.07 -17.38 -4.27
C ARG A 94 -0.36 -18.84 -4.12
N ILE A 95 -0.24 -19.64 -5.19
CA ILE A 95 -0.66 -21.04 -5.19
C ILE A 95 0.50 -21.95 -4.74
N ASN A 96 1.71 -21.70 -5.24
CA ASN A 96 2.84 -22.65 -5.15
C ASN A 96 4.08 -22.09 -4.43
N GLY A 97 4.05 -20.83 -3.99
CA GLY A 97 5.18 -20.13 -3.37
C GLY A 97 6.22 -19.62 -4.38
N LEU A 98 7.25 -18.93 -3.88
CA LEU A 98 8.30 -18.31 -4.70
C LEU A 98 9.10 -19.31 -5.55
N ASN A 99 9.27 -20.55 -5.07
CA ASN A 99 10.03 -21.59 -5.76
C ASN A 99 9.37 -22.09 -7.06
N ALA A 100 8.12 -21.68 -7.32
CA ALA A 100 7.42 -22.01 -8.56
C ALA A 100 7.60 -20.96 -9.66
N LEU A 101 8.20 -19.81 -9.33
CA LEU A 101 8.46 -18.76 -10.30
C LEU A 101 9.66 -19.11 -11.16
N THR A 102 9.59 -18.77 -12.44
CA THR A 102 10.79 -18.71 -13.28
C THR A 102 11.70 -17.58 -12.82
N GLU A 103 12.95 -17.60 -13.26
CA GLU A 103 13.93 -16.57 -12.87
C GLU A 103 13.46 -15.18 -13.31
N ALA A 104 12.92 -15.06 -14.53
CA ALA A 104 12.34 -13.83 -15.03
C ALA A 104 11.12 -13.36 -14.22
N GLN A 105 10.22 -14.28 -13.85
CA GLN A 105 9.05 -13.97 -13.01
C GLN A 105 9.46 -13.54 -11.60
N LEU A 106 10.41 -14.23 -10.97
CA LEU A 106 10.92 -13.86 -9.65
C LEU A 106 11.59 -12.48 -9.70
N THR A 107 12.40 -12.22 -10.72
CA THR A 107 13.12 -10.96 -10.90
C THR A 107 12.14 -9.79 -11.00
N ILE A 108 11.14 -9.89 -11.89
CA ILE A 108 10.20 -8.79 -12.10
C ILE A 108 9.23 -8.61 -10.95
N LEU A 109 8.75 -9.70 -10.34
CA LEU A 109 7.85 -9.62 -9.19
C LEU A 109 8.58 -9.06 -7.96
N THR A 110 9.84 -9.44 -7.72
CA THR A 110 10.68 -8.84 -6.68
C THR A 110 10.78 -7.32 -6.86
N ALA A 111 11.06 -6.88 -8.08
CA ALA A 111 11.15 -5.46 -8.40
C ALA A 111 9.82 -4.73 -8.15
N ASP A 112 8.72 -5.25 -8.70
CA ASP A 112 7.39 -4.65 -8.55
C ASP A 112 6.98 -4.55 -7.06
N GLN A 113 7.24 -5.60 -6.26
CA GLN A 113 6.94 -5.57 -4.83
C GLN A 113 7.77 -4.52 -4.08
N LEU A 114 9.06 -4.37 -4.40
CA LEU A 114 9.88 -3.31 -3.79
C LEU A 114 9.32 -1.92 -4.12
N PHE A 115 9.07 -1.65 -5.41
CA PHE A 115 8.57 -0.35 -5.85
C PHE A 115 7.19 -0.03 -5.25
N ILE A 116 6.26 -0.99 -5.21
CA ILE A 116 4.93 -0.79 -4.63
C ILE A 116 5.04 -0.44 -3.14
N GLU A 117 5.82 -1.20 -2.38
CA GLU A 117 5.86 -1.06 -0.92
C GLU A 117 6.61 0.21 -0.51
N VAL A 118 7.76 0.49 -1.13
CA VAL A 118 8.54 1.69 -0.83
C VAL A 118 7.77 2.96 -1.18
N ASN A 119 7.03 2.98 -2.30
CA ASN A 119 6.18 4.12 -2.65
C ASN A 119 4.90 4.24 -1.81
N ASN A 120 4.47 3.17 -1.14
CA ASN A 120 3.28 3.21 -0.28
C ASN A 120 3.61 3.56 1.18
N GLY A 121 4.73 3.08 1.71
CA GLY A 121 5.11 3.27 3.13
C GLY A 121 6.58 3.00 3.42
N GLY A 122 7.45 3.14 2.42
CA GLY A 122 8.90 3.01 2.61
C GLY A 122 9.42 1.59 2.71
N LEU A 123 10.74 1.46 2.82
CA LEU A 123 11.43 0.18 2.95
C LEU A 123 11.05 -0.55 4.25
N CYS A 124 10.69 0.18 5.31
CA CYS A 124 10.14 -0.42 6.52
C CYS A 124 8.87 -1.23 6.22
N GLN A 125 7.94 -0.65 5.45
CA GLN A 125 6.72 -1.35 5.03
C GLN A 125 7.04 -2.59 4.19
N PHE A 126 8.03 -2.54 3.31
CA PHE A 126 8.49 -3.72 2.55
C PHE A 126 8.95 -4.87 3.46
N PHE A 127 9.68 -4.58 4.55
CA PHE A 127 10.12 -5.62 5.49
C PHE A 127 9.01 -6.10 6.44
N VAL A 128 8.05 -5.25 6.79
CA VAL A 128 6.96 -5.61 7.71
C VAL A 128 5.83 -6.38 7.02
N ASN A 129 5.59 -6.12 5.74
CA ASN A 129 4.58 -6.81 4.96
C ASN A 129 5.07 -8.19 4.45
N SER A 130 4.16 -8.94 3.82
CA SER A 130 4.50 -10.23 3.20
C SER A 130 5.53 -10.12 2.07
N SER A 131 5.75 -8.91 1.54
CA SER A 131 6.79 -8.57 0.57
C SER A 131 8.20 -8.86 1.09
N ARG A 132 8.41 -8.97 2.41
CA ARG A 132 9.67 -9.42 3.03
C ARG A 132 10.20 -10.74 2.47
N ALA A 133 9.33 -11.61 1.97
CA ALA A 133 9.74 -12.88 1.35
C ALA A 133 10.65 -12.68 0.11
N PHE A 134 10.59 -11.51 -0.51
CA PHE A 134 11.40 -11.13 -1.67
C PHE A 134 12.75 -10.49 -1.29
N ALA A 135 12.95 -10.12 -0.02
CA ALA A 135 14.12 -9.37 0.44
C ALA A 135 15.48 -9.99 0.05
N PRO A 136 15.67 -11.32 0.06
CA PRO A 136 16.92 -11.93 -0.41
C PRO A 136 17.24 -11.69 -1.89
N TYR A 137 16.23 -11.45 -2.72
CA TYR A 137 16.34 -11.42 -4.17
C TYR A 137 16.46 -10.00 -4.73
N VAL A 138 16.24 -8.97 -3.89
CA VAL A 138 16.14 -7.57 -4.34
C VAL A 138 17.38 -7.12 -5.08
N ALA A 139 18.57 -7.27 -4.49
CA ALA A 139 19.80 -6.77 -5.09
C ALA A 139 20.09 -7.45 -6.44
N GLU A 140 20.01 -8.78 -6.49
CA GLU A 140 20.24 -9.54 -7.72
C GLU A 140 19.20 -9.21 -8.81
N SER A 141 17.93 -9.05 -8.43
CA SER A 141 16.85 -8.70 -9.36
C SER A 141 17.08 -7.32 -9.97
N MET A 142 17.49 -6.34 -9.15
CA MET A 142 17.84 -5.01 -9.63
C MET A 142 19.05 -5.04 -10.58
N GLU A 143 20.07 -5.87 -10.30
CA GLU A 143 21.21 -6.04 -11.20
C GLU A 143 20.80 -6.60 -12.57
N LYS A 144 19.93 -7.61 -12.60
CA LYS A 144 19.40 -8.20 -13.85
C LYS A 144 18.60 -7.20 -14.68
N LEU A 145 17.91 -6.28 -14.00
CA LEU A 145 17.15 -5.21 -14.63
C LEU A 145 18.01 -3.99 -14.98
N GLY A 146 19.33 -4.03 -14.75
CA GLY A 146 20.25 -2.93 -15.02
C GLY A 146 20.16 -1.77 -14.01
N LYS A 147 19.39 -1.92 -12.94
CA LYS A 147 19.20 -0.93 -11.85
C LYS A 147 20.31 -1.04 -10.80
N LEU A 148 21.56 -0.90 -11.23
CA LEU A 148 22.74 -1.12 -10.38
C LEU A 148 22.79 -0.20 -9.16
N GLU A 149 22.31 1.04 -9.30
CA GLU A 149 22.26 2.02 -8.23
C GLU A 149 21.29 1.59 -7.12
N ILE A 150 20.10 1.11 -7.47
CA ILE A 150 19.13 0.56 -6.51
C ILE A 150 19.69 -0.71 -5.85
N ALA A 151 20.34 -1.58 -6.63
CA ALA A 151 20.96 -2.79 -6.10
C ALA A 151 22.06 -2.48 -5.06
N ALA A 152 22.84 -1.42 -5.29
CA ALA A 152 23.88 -0.95 -4.37
C ALA A 152 23.25 -0.30 -3.13
N LEU A 153 22.28 0.59 -3.32
CA LEU A 153 21.55 1.25 -2.23
C LEU A 153 20.96 0.22 -1.26
N TYR A 154 20.28 -0.80 -1.78
CA TYR A 154 19.72 -1.87 -0.96
C TYR A 154 20.78 -2.70 -0.23
N ARG A 155 21.85 -3.12 -0.92
CA ARG A 155 22.95 -3.86 -0.27
C ARG A 155 23.61 -3.07 0.85
N ASN A 156 23.93 -1.80 0.59
CA ASN A 156 24.56 -0.92 1.57
C ASN A 156 23.67 -0.78 2.81
N PHE A 157 22.37 -0.53 2.61
CA PHE A 157 21.43 -0.45 3.73
C PHE A 157 21.42 -1.73 4.58
N ILE A 158 21.33 -2.90 3.93
CA ILE A 158 21.33 -4.20 4.62
C ILE A 158 22.64 -4.42 5.38
N GLU A 159 23.79 -4.15 4.76
CA GLU A 159 25.12 -4.38 5.34
C GLU A 159 25.40 -3.45 6.52
N GLU A 160 25.13 -2.15 6.37
CA GLU A 160 25.37 -1.14 7.40
C GLU A 160 24.51 -1.38 8.65
N ASN A 161 23.26 -1.80 8.44
CA ASN A 161 22.31 -2.08 9.50
C ASN A 161 22.34 -3.55 10.00
N LYS A 162 23.20 -4.39 9.41
CA LYS A 162 23.40 -5.81 9.78
C LYS A 162 22.11 -6.63 9.72
N ILE A 163 21.25 -6.33 8.76
CA ILE A 163 19.99 -7.03 8.57
C ILE A 163 20.26 -8.37 7.89
N ASN A 164 19.72 -9.46 8.44
CA ASN A 164 19.77 -10.75 7.78
C ASN A 164 18.53 -10.91 6.87
N VAL A 165 18.67 -10.65 5.58
CA VAL A 165 17.54 -10.76 4.63
C VAL A 165 16.95 -12.18 4.53
N HIS A 166 17.65 -13.21 4.98
CA HIS A 166 17.14 -14.58 5.04
C HIS A 166 16.40 -14.91 6.36
N ASP A 167 16.47 -14.02 7.36
CA ASP A 167 15.74 -14.12 8.62
C ASP A 167 15.26 -12.73 9.05
N LEU A 168 14.07 -12.36 8.57
CA LEU A 168 13.41 -11.10 8.88
C LEU A 168 12.32 -11.26 9.95
N SER A 169 12.47 -12.25 10.84
CA SER A 169 11.52 -12.49 11.93
C SER A 169 11.37 -11.29 12.88
N GLU A 170 12.37 -10.42 12.98
CA GLU A 170 12.29 -9.18 13.76
C GLU A 170 11.30 -8.14 13.17
N PHE A 171 10.94 -8.28 11.89
CA PHE A 171 9.98 -7.41 11.19
C PHE A 171 8.58 -8.03 11.13
N ASP A 172 8.38 -9.23 11.71
CA ASP A 172 7.06 -9.85 11.85
C ASP A 172 6.26 -9.16 12.96
N ILE A 173 5.68 -8.01 12.60
CA ILE A 173 5.07 -7.07 13.54
C ILE A 173 3.55 -7.06 13.38
N GLU A 174 2.85 -7.19 14.51
CA GLU A 174 1.37 -7.15 14.55
C GLU A 174 0.80 -5.84 15.12
N LYS A 175 1.62 -5.01 15.77
CA LYS A 175 1.18 -3.79 16.47
C LYS A 175 1.78 -2.54 15.85
N ALA A 176 1.01 -1.46 15.85
CA ALA A 176 1.44 -0.17 15.32
C ALA A 176 2.62 0.45 16.10
N ASP A 177 2.66 0.29 17.43
CA ASP A 177 3.76 0.82 18.25
C ASP A 177 5.09 0.15 17.90
N ASP A 178 5.07 -1.17 17.67
CA ASP A 178 6.26 -1.94 17.28
C ASP A 178 6.75 -1.54 15.87
N PHE A 179 5.86 -1.08 14.98
CA PHE A 179 6.22 -0.54 13.67
C PHE A 179 6.96 0.80 13.80
N ALA A 180 6.44 1.72 14.60
CA ALA A 180 7.09 3.01 14.86
C ALA A 180 8.48 2.81 15.51
N ASP A 181 8.60 1.84 16.42
CA ASP A 181 9.89 1.47 17.01
C ASP A 181 10.90 1.00 15.94
N LYS A 182 10.47 0.37 14.84
CA LYS A 182 11.35 0.00 13.72
C LYS A 182 11.74 1.19 12.87
N GLU A 183 10.81 2.09 12.58
CA GLU A 183 11.10 3.33 11.86
C GLU A 183 12.11 4.19 12.62
N ASP A 184 12.04 4.24 13.95
CA ASP A 184 13.00 4.96 14.78
C ASP A 184 14.36 4.24 14.90
N HIS A 185 14.39 2.91 14.74
CA HIS A 185 15.60 2.11 14.95
C HIS A 185 16.55 2.11 13.75
N TYR A 186 16.00 2.09 12.53
CA TYR A 186 16.78 2.03 11.29
C TYR A 186 16.59 3.32 10.47
N PRO A 187 17.60 3.77 9.71
CA PRO A 187 17.54 5.00 8.94
C PRO A 187 16.74 4.83 7.63
N PHE A 188 15.50 4.35 7.70
CA PHE A 188 14.67 4.08 6.51
C PHE A 188 14.41 5.34 5.68
N ASP A 189 14.20 6.48 6.32
CA ASP A 189 13.99 7.76 5.64
C ASP A 189 15.12 8.10 4.66
N ASP A 190 16.38 7.83 5.02
CA ASP A 190 17.52 8.11 4.15
C ASP A 190 17.50 7.22 2.89
N PHE A 191 17.18 5.92 3.07
CA PHE A 191 17.00 5.00 1.95
C PHE A 191 15.84 5.43 1.06
N ASP A 192 14.67 5.71 1.65
CA ASP A 192 13.44 6.00 0.93
C ASP A 192 13.58 7.30 0.13
N ASN A 193 14.19 8.34 0.72
CA ASN A 193 14.46 9.60 0.03
C ASN A 193 15.36 9.43 -1.19
N GLU A 194 16.39 8.58 -1.11
CA GLU A 194 17.23 8.26 -2.27
C GLU A 194 16.47 7.41 -3.29
N PHE A 195 15.70 6.43 -2.83
CA PHE A 195 14.90 5.55 -3.67
C PHE A 195 13.90 6.32 -4.54
N TYR A 196 13.24 7.33 -3.98
CA TYR A 196 12.26 8.17 -4.68
C TYR A 196 12.86 9.02 -5.82
N THR A 197 14.18 9.06 -5.97
CA THR A 197 14.83 9.73 -7.10
C THR A 197 14.92 8.85 -8.35
N PHE A 198 14.74 7.54 -8.22
CA PHE A 198 14.79 6.61 -9.34
C PHE A 198 13.45 6.53 -10.10
N SER A 199 13.54 6.22 -11.39
CA SER A 199 12.39 5.92 -12.24
C SER A 199 11.74 4.58 -11.87
N ASP A 200 10.43 4.49 -12.08
CA ASP A 200 9.64 3.28 -11.87
C ASP A 200 10.16 2.14 -12.77
N ILE A 201 10.20 0.92 -12.23
CA ILE A 201 10.63 -0.24 -13.00
C ILE A 201 9.70 -0.56 -14.17
N ARG A 202 8.41 -0.19 -14.07
CA ARG A 202 7.40 -0.40 -15.12
C ARG A 202 7.79 0.21 -16.46
N ASP A 203 8.47 1.35 -16.41
CA ASP A 203 8.89 2.09 -17.60
C ASP A 203 10.09 1.44 -18.31
N GLU A 204 10.81 0.54 -17.63
CA GLU A 204 12.12 0.05 -18.07
C GLU A 204 12.25 -1.48 -18.07
N ALA A 205 11.24 -2.21 -17.60
CA ALA A 205 11.25 -3.67 -17.52
C ALA A 205 11.11 -4.37 -18.88
N ALA A 206 10.57 -3.68 -19.89
CA ALA A 206 10.19 -4.31 -21.14
C ALA A 206 11.35 -5.01 -21.87
N PRO A 207 12.55 -4.42 -22.03
CA PRO A 207 13.68 -5.11 -22.67
C PRO A 207 14.00 -6.45 -22.01
N TYR A 208 14.04 -6.50 -20.67
CA TYR A 208 14.27 -7.72 -19.91
C TYR A 208 13.17 -8.75 -20.15
N LEU A 209 11.90 -8.35 -20.06
CA LEU A 209 10.76 -9.25 -20.28
C LEU A 209 10.73 -9.81 -21.71
N ARG A 210 11.12 -9.01 -22.71
CA ARG A 210 11.20 -9.46 -24.12
C ARG A 210 12.32 -10.46 -24.33
N GLU A 211 13.48 -10.25 -23.71
CA GLU A 211 14.61 -11.18 -23.77
C GLU A 211 14.25 -12.54 -23.15
N HIS A 212 13.49 -12.53 -22.05
CA HIS A 212 13.12 -13.72 -21.30
C HIS A 212 11.73 -14.28 -21.65
N ILE A 213 11.11 -13.86 -22.78
CA ILE A 213 9.73 -14.23 -23.14
C ILE A 213 9.45 -15.74 -23.17
N GLY A 214 10.48 -16.56 -23.41
CA GLY A 214 10.38 -18.02 -23.40
C GLY A 214 10.22 -18.65 -22.01
N GLU A 215 10.48 -17.88 -20.95
CA GLU A 215 10.36 -18.29 -19.54
C GLU A 215 9.07 -17.78 -18.87
N LEU A 216 8.25 -17.00 -19.57
CA LEU A 216 7.12 -16.23 -19.00
C LEU A 216 5.76 -16.91 -19.14
#